data_AF-T1CBL6-F1
#
_entry.id   AF-T1CBL6-F1
#
_cell.length_a   1.000
_cell.length_b   1.000
_cell.length_c   1.000
_cell.angle_alpha   90.00
_cell.angle_beta   90.00
_cell.angle_gamma   90.00
#
_symmetry.space_group_name_H-M   'P 1'
#
loop_
_entity.id
_entity.type
_entity.pdbx_description
1 polymer ?
#
loop_
_entity_poly.entity_id
_entity_poly.type
_entity_poly.pdbx_seq_one_letter_code
_entity_poly.pdbx_strand_id
1 'polypeptide(L)'
;DWSPETDTRTPVWEALHQLIRALNQDGESAAGALLARMPARAEPIRSLAYRLYTLCERKGWAEEARAYNELVAAWSGIEQASADAGIVGSQALLDI
;
A
#
# COMPACT_ATOMS: atom_id res chain seq x y z
N ASP A 1 4.01 13.25 -9.81
CA ASP A 1 4.51 12.12 -10.61
C ASP A 1 5.41 11.20 -9.81
N TRP A 2 4.85 10.12 -9.27
CA TRP A 2 5.61 8.97 -8.78
C TRP A 2 5.10 7.73 -9.52
N SER A 3 6.04 6.94 -10.07
CA SER A 3 5.73 5.73 -10.83
C SER A 3 6.44 4.53 -10.20
N PRO A 4 5.71 3.51 -9.73
CA PRO A 4 6.29 2.33 -9.06
C PRO A 4 7.23 1.52 -9.96
N GLU A 5 7.12 1.72 -11.28
CA GLU A 5 7.80 0.99 -12.34
C GLU A 5 9.26 1.45 -12.55
N THR A 6 9.62 2.67 -12.16
CA THR A 6 10.92 3.29 -12.48
C THR A 6 11.85 3.46 -11.28
N ASP A 7 11.38 3.23 -10.06
CA ASP A 7 12.17 3.45 -8.84
C ASP A 7 12.72 2.12 -8.26
N THR A 8 14.03 1.94 -8.36
CA THR A 8 14.75 0.71 -7.97
C THR A 8 15.48 0.81 -6.64
N ARG A 9 15.55 1.99 -6.00
CA ARG A 9 16.43 2.21 -4.83
C ARG A 9 15.70 2.02 -3.50
N THR A 10 14.41 2.35 -3.43
CA THR A 10 13.57 2.22 -2.22
C THR A 10 12.10 1.88 -2.55
N PRO A 11 11.82 0.89 -3.43
CA PRO A 11 10.48 0.66 -3.97
C PRO A 11 9.42 0.30 -2.93
N VAL A 12 9.78 -0.42 -1.86
CA VAL A 12 8.83 -0.90 -0.84
C VAL A 12 8.57 0.15 0.22
N TRP A 13 9.61 0.89 0.65
CA TRP A 13 9.48 2.00 1.61
C TRP A 13 8.63 3.13 1.02
N GLU A 14 8.97 3.58 -0.18
CA GLU A 14 8.24 4.65 -0.85
C GLU A 14 6.79 4.20 -1.15
N ALA A 15 6.59 2.98 -1.66
CA ALA A 15 5.25 2.45 -1.89
C ALA A 15 4.39 2.39 -0.62
N LEU A 16 4.98 2.01 0.52
CA LEU A 16 4.30 2.02 1.81
C LEU A 16 3.81 3.43 2.17
N HIS A 17 4.65 4.46 2.03
CA HIS A 17 4.23 5.83 2.31
C HIS A 17 3.21 6.36 1.30
N GLN A 18 3.30 5.98 0.03
CA GLN A 18 2.29 6.34 -0.96
C GLN A 18 0.94 5.65 -0.67
N LEU A 19 0.95 4.43 -0.15
CA LEU A 19 -0.25 3.73 0.31
C LEU A 19 -0.88 4.41 1.52
N ILE A 20 -0.09 4.79 2.53
CA ILE A 20 -0.57 5.58 3.68
C ILE A 20 -1.15 6.91 3.21
N ARG A 21 -0.47 7.57 2.28
CA ARG A 21 -0.90 8.85 1.71
C ARG A 21 -2.25 8.71 1.01
N ALA A 22 -2.40 7.71 0.14
CA ALA A 22 -3.64 7.42 -0.58
C ALA A 22 -4.77 7.04 0.39
N LEU A 23 -4.48 6.22 1.40
CA LEU A 23 -5.45 5.83 2.43
C LEU A 23 -5.96 7.06 3.20
N ASN A 24 -5.07 7.96 3.62
CA ASN A 24 -5.43 9.13 4.41
C ASN A 24 -6.17 10.22 3.60
N GLN A 25 -5.92 10.32 2.30
CA GLN A 25 -6.54 11.34 1.44
C GLN A 25 -7.84 10.85 0.80
N ASP A 26 -7.84 9.62 0.29
CA ASP A 26 -8.85 9.13 -0.64
C ASP A 26 -9.45 7.77 -0.19
N GLY A 27 -8.99 7.22 0.93
CA GLY A 27 -9.53 6.00 1.54
C GLY A 27 -9.01 4.69 0.94
N GLU A 28 -9.65 3.60 1.37
CA GLU A 28 -9.23 2.23 1.04
C GLU A 28 -9.30 1.92 -0.46
N SER A 29 -10.26 2.50 -1.19
CA SER A 29 -10.42 2.28 -2.63
C SER A 29 -9.24 2.82 -3.44
N ALA A 30 -8.76 4.02 -3.13
CA ALA A 30 -7.62 4.62 -3.82
C ALA A 30 -6.30 3.91 -3.46
N ALA A 31 -6.14 3.56 -2.18
CA ALA A 31 -5.02 2.73 -1.73
C ALA A 31 -5.02 1.34 -2.40
N GLY A 32 -6.19 0.73 -2.56
CA GLY A 32 -6.38 -0.55 -3.26
C GLY A 32 -6.04 -0.45 -4.74
N ALA A 33 -6.51 0.59 -5.44
CA ALA A 33 -6.15 0.83 -6.84
C ALA A 33 -4.64 1.04 -7.03
N LEU A 34 -3.97 1.69 -6.07
CA LEU A 34 -2.52 1.82 -6.06
C LEU A 34 -1.83 0.46 -5.86
N LEU A 35 -2.31 -0.34 -4.93
CA LEU A 35 -1.80 -1.69 -4.66
C LEU A 35 -1.98 -2.63 -5.86
N ALA A 36 -3.09 -2.51 -6.59
CA ALA A 36 -3.40 -3.31 -7.78
C ALA A 36 -2.40 -3.11 -8.93
N ARG A 37 -1.70 -1.98 -8.95
CA ARG A 37 -0.60 -1.70 -9.88
C ARG A 37 0.72 -2.35 -9.47
N MET A 38 0.82 -2.84 -8.23
CA MET A 38 2.03 -3.45 -7.66
C MET A 38 1.75 -4.69 -6.79
N PRO A 39 1.01 -5.69 -7.28
CA PRO A 39 0.57 -6.83 -6.46
C PRO A 39 1.73 -7.63 -5.87
N ALA A 40 2.86 -7.74 -6.60
CA ALA A 40 4.07 -8.40 -6.10
C ALA A 40 4.71 -7.71 -4.88
N ARG A 41 4.31 -6.47 -4.57
CA ARG A 41 4.83 -5.68 -3.44
C ARG A 41 3.92 -5.70 -2.22
N ALA A 42 2.72 -6.28 -2.29
CA ALA A 42 1.76 -6.32 -1.19
C ALA A 42 2.37 -6.91 0.10
N GLU A 43 2.88 -8.13 0.03
CA GLU A 43 3.51 -8.81 1.16
C GLU A 43 4.76 -8.07 1.71
N PRO A 44 5.71 -7.62 0.86
CA PRO A 44 6.81 -6.77 1.32
C PRO A 44 6.38 -5.49 2.05
N ILE A 45 5.36 -4.78 1.55
CA ILE A 45 4.82 -3.55 2.17
C ILE A 45 4.21 -3.89 3.52
N ARG A 46 3.39 -4.94 3.60
CA ARG A 46 2.77 -5.38 4.85
C ARG A 46 3.82 -5.74 5.91
N SER A 47 4.84 -6.51 5.54
CA SER A 47 5.93 -6.88 6.46
C SER A 47 6.68 -5.65 6.97
N LEU A 48 6.92 -4.66 6.10
CA LEU A 48 7.58 -3.42 6.45
C LEU A 48 6.73 -2.58 7.42
N ALA A 49 5.41 -2.47 7.18
CA ALA A 49 4.48 -1.75 8.05
C ALA A 49 4.52 -2.29 9.50
N TYR A 50 4.48 -3.62 9.67
CA TYR A 50 4.57 -4.24 10.99
C TYR A 50 5.91 -3.98 11.70
N ARG A 51 7.02 -4.03 10.94
CA ARG A 51 8.37 -3.74 11.49
C ARG A 51 8.47 -2.29 11.96
N LEU A 52 7.91 -1.35 11.20
CA LEU A 52 7.93 0.07 11.54
C LEU A 52 7.02 0.40 12.70
N TYR A 53 5.83 -0.18 12.73
CA TYR A 53 4.93 -0.06 13.87
C TYR A 53 5.65 -0.49 15.16
N THR A 54 6.25 -1.69 15.16
CA THR A 54 7.01 -2.21 16.30
C THR A 54 8.19 -1.31 16.69
N LEU A 55 8.89 -0.75 15.70
CA LEU A 55 10.00 0.17 15.95
C LEU A 55 9.51 1.47 16.61
N CYS A 56 8.41 2.03 16.11
CA CYS A 56 7.81 3.26 16.65
C CYS A 56 7.31 3.05 18.08
N GLU A 57 6.68 1.90 18.37
CA GLU A 57 6.26 1.55 19.73
C GLU A 57 7.45 1.50 20.71
N ARG A 58 8.55 0.84 20.32
CA ARG A 58 9.76 0.76 21.17
C ARG A 58 10.42 2.11 21.39
N LYS A 59 10.26 3.05 20.45
CA LYS A 59 10.84 4.40 20.50
C LYS A 59 9.90 5.42 21.14
N GLY A 60 8.63 5.07 21.39
CA GLY A 60 7.61 5.99 21.88
C GLY A 60 7.17 7.03 20.83
N TRP A 61 7.34 6.75 19.54
CA TRP A 61 6.94 7.64 18.44
C TRP A 61 5.46 7.45 18.10
N ALA A 62 4.58 7.98 18.95
CA ALA A 62 3.14 7.76 18.86
C ALA A 62 2.51 8.26 17.55
N GLU A 63 2.92 9.43 17.04
CA GLU A 63 2.38 10.00 15.81
C GLU A 63 2.71 9.14 14.58
N GLU A 64 3.96 8.68 14.48
CA GLU A 64 4.39 7.81 13.38
C GLU A 64 3.74 6.42 13.48
N ALA A 65 3.63 5.87 14.70
CA ALA A 65 2.97 4.58 14.94
C ALA A 65 1.51 4.59 14.47
N ARG A 66 0.83 5.74 14.57
CA ARG A 66 -0.56 5.89 14.17
C ARG A 66 -0.76 5.58 12.69
N ALA A 67 0.06 6.18 11.81
CA ALA A 67 -0.06 5.99 10.37
C ALA A 67 0.14 4.53 9.95
N TYR A 68 1.09 3.82 10.58
CA TYR A 68 1.31 2.39 10.32
C TYR A 68 0.18 1.51 10.88
N ASN A 69 -0.39 1.86 12.04
CA ASN A 69 -1.53 1.15 12.62
C ASN A 69 -2.78 1.29 11.74
N GLU A 70 -3.07 2.52 11.28
CA GLU A 70 -4.19 2.80 10.37
C GLU A 70 -4.03 1.99 9.05
N LEU A 71 -2.83 1.95 8.48
CA LEU A 71 -2.55 1.11 7.29
C LEU A 71 -2.79 -0.38 7.56
N VAL A 72 -2.28 -0.91 8.68
CA VAL A 72 -2.43 -2.32 9.04
C VAL A 72 -3.89 -2.69 9.30
N ALA A 73 -4.66 -1.81 9.93
CA ALA A 73 -6.08 -2.00 10.20
C ALA A 73 -6.93 -1.99 8.92
N ALA A 74 -6.62 -1.07 7.99
CA ALA A 74 -7.28 -0.96 6.69
C ALA A 74 -6.82 -1.99 5.65
N TRP A 75 -5.80 -2.80 5.97
CA TRP A 75 -5.11 -3.65 4.98
C TRP A 75 -6.04 -4.62 4.26
N SER A 76 -6.95 -5.28 4.97
CA SER A 76 -7.93 -6.19 4.34
C SER A 76 -8.87 -5.48 3.37
N GLY A 77 -9.27 -4.25 3.68
CA GLY A 77 -10.12 -3.43 2.80
C GLY A 77 -9.37 -2.99 1.54
N ILE A 78 -8.09 -2.61 1.72
CA ILE A 78 -7.18 -2.28 0.61
C ILE A 78 -6.94 -3.47 -0.29
N GLU A 79 -6.71 -4.68 0.26
CA GLU A 79 -6.53 -5.90 -0.52
C GLU A 79 -7.80 -6.25 -1.33
N GLN A 80 -8.97 -6.14 -0.70
CA GLN A 80 -10.24 -6.35 -1.39
C GLN A 80 -10.45 -5.33 -2.51
N ALA A 81 -10.25 -4.05 -2.23
CA ALA A 81 -10.33 -2.99 -3.24
C ALA A 81 -9.30 -3.17 -4.37
N SER A 82 -8.11 -3.69 -4.05
CA SER A 82 -7.09 -4.03 -5.04
C SER A 82 -7.51 -5.19 -5.94
N ALA A 83 -8.21 -6.19 -5.39
CA ALA A 83 -8.76 -7.29 -6.17
C ALA A 83 -9.90 -6.81 -7.08
N ASP A 84 -10.79 -5.97 -6.54
CA ASP A 84 -11.96 -5.42 -7.25
C ASP A 84 -11.56 -4.43 -8.35
N ALA A 85 -10.50 -3.64 -8.15
CA ALA A 85 -9.94 -2.75 -9.17
C ALA A 85 -9.37 -3.52 -10.38
N GLY A 86 -9.14 -4.83 -10.24
CA GLY A 86 -8.44 -5.66 -11.20
C GLY A 86 -6.94 -5.35 -11.22
N ILE A 87 -6.10 -6.36 -11.48
CA ILE A 87 -4.68 -6.11 -11.73
C ILE A 87 -4.60 -5.23 -12.98
N VAL A 88 -4.31 -3.93 -12.78
CA VAL A 88 -4.12 -2.94 -13.84
C VAL A 88 -2.88 -3.37 -14.62
N GLY A 89 -3.09 -4.27 -15.59
CA GLY A 89 -2.05 -5.03 -16.29
C GLY A 89 -2.60 -6.24 -17.03
N SER A 90 -3.72 -6.83 -16.60
CA SER A 90 -4.51 -7.76 -17.42
C SER A 90 -5.71 -7.02 -17.97
N GLN A 91 -5.49 -6.29 -19.07
CA GLN A 91 -6.58 -5.91 -19.96
C GLN A 91 -7.28 -7.21 -20.39
N ALA A 92 -8.47 -7.45 -19.84
CA ALA A 92 -9.37 -8.45 -20.37
C ALA A 92 -9.73 -7.99 -21.79
N LEU A 93 -8.98 -8.51 -22.76
CA LEU A 93 -9.32 -8.51 -24.16
C LEU A 93 -10.53 -9.45 -24.30
N LEU A 94 -11.71 -8.98 -23.90
CA LEU A 94 -12.97 -9.58 -24.30
C LEU A 94 -13.28 -9.02 -25.69
N ASP A 95 -12.63 -9.61 -26.70
CA ASP A 95 -13.15 -9.57 -28.07
C ASP A 95 -14.51 -10.29 -28.05
N ILE A 96 -15.56 -9.53 -28.40
CA ILE A 96 -16.89 -10.04 -28.76
C ILE A 96 -16.93 -10.15 -30.28
#